data_AF-A0A6V8K1U8-F1
#
_entry.id   AF-A0A6V8K1U8-F1
#
_cell.length_a   1.000
_cell.length_b   1.000
_cell.length_c   1.000
_cell.angle_alpha   90.00
_cell.angle_beta   90.00
_cell.angle_gamma   90.00
#
_symmetry.space_group_name_H-M   'P 1'
#
loop_
_entity.id
_entity.type
_entity.pdbx_description
1 polymer ?
#
loop_
_entity_poly.entity_id
_entity_poly.type
_entity_poly.pdbx_seq_one_letter_code
_entity_poly.pdbx_strand_id
1 'polypeptide(L)' 'MHRGDEDLHYSDNSHRWIAPPEVDQATWEAGLRAHMQQHRSTMGGRFNIDELLEVPPARIPRQREPD' A
#
# COMPACT_ATOMS: atom_id res chain seq x y z
N MET A 1 2.20 15.03 -5.29
CA MET A 1 0.80 15.36 -5.64
C MET A 1 0.69 15.34 -7.16
N HIS A 2 -0.13 14.44 -7.71
CA HIS A 2 -0.47 14.47 -9.14
C HIS A 2 -1.74 15.33 -9.31
N ARG A 3 -1.85 16.00 -10.47
CA ARG A 3 -3.01 16.85 -10.77
C ARG A 3 -4.26 15.98 -10.85
N GLY A 4 -5.28 16.26 -10.03
CA GLY A 4 -6.50 15.47 -9.93
C GLY A 4 -6.66 14.62 -8.67
N ASP A 5 -5.59 14.42 -7.88
CA ASP A 5 -5.67 13.68 -6.61
C ASP A 5 -5.76 14.63 -5.40
N GLU A 6 -6.00 15.91 -5.63
CA GLU A 6 -5.96 16.96 -4.61
C GLU A 6 -6.96 16.70 -3.47
N ASP A 7 -8.14 16.16 -3.80
CA ASP A 7 -9.17 15.78 -2.82
C ASP A 7 -8.79 14.54 -2.00
N LEU A 8 -7.87 13.73 -2.52
CA LEU A 8 -7.35 12.51 -1.88
C LEU A 8 -6.13 12.80 -0.99
N HIS A 9 -5.82 14.06 -0.71
CA HIS A 9 -4.70 14.43 0.15
C HIS A 9 -5.08 15.51 1.16
N TYR A 10 -4.51 15.44 2.36
CA TYR A 10 -4.56 16.50 3.37
C TYR A 10 -3.59 17.64 3.00
N SER A 11 -3.70 18.78 3.69
CA SER A 11 -2.88 19.97 3.44
C SER A 11 -1.39 19.76 3.71
N ASP A 12 -1.04 18.75 4.50
CA ASP A 12 0.33 18.28 4.72
C ASP A 12 0.82 17.31 3.63
N ASN A 13 0.04 17.13 2.56
CA ASN A 13 0.27 16.21 1.45
C ASN A 13 0.23 14.72 1.88
N SER A 14 -0.32 14.40 3.05
CA SER A 14 -0.64 13.03 3.46
C SER A 14 -1.88 12.51 2.72
N HIS A 15 -1.92 11.23 2.37
CA HIS A 15 -3.06 10.64 1.66
C HIS A 15 -4.31 10.53 2.56
N ARG A 16 -5.48 10.89 2.01
CA ARG A 16 -6.81 10.73 2.61
C ARG A 16 -7.40 9.41 2.16
N TRP A 17 -7.76 8.56 3.11
CA TRP A 17 -8.36 7.27 2.82
C TRP A 17 -9.87 7.35 2.88
N ILE A 18 -10.53 7.58 1.75
CA ILE A 18 -11.99 7.76 1.68
C ILE A 18 -12.70 6.41 1.69
N ALA A 19 -13.76 6.29 2.50
CA ALA A 19 -14.57 5.09 2.63
C ALA A 19 -15.58 4.95 1.48
N PRO A 20 -15.96 3.71 1.10
CA PRO A 20 -17.13 3.46 0.27
C PRO A 20 -18.42 4.02 0.93
N PRO A 21 -19.45 4.38 0.13
CA PRO A 21 -20.65 5.05 0.63
C PRO A 21 -21.49 4.23 1.62
N GLU A 22 -21.31 2.91 1.65
CA GLU A 22 -21.99 1.99 2.56
C GLU A 22 -21.29 1.82 3.91
N VAL A 23 -20.08 2.38 4.07
CA VAL A 23 -19.24 2.22 5.26
C VAL A 23 -19.02 3.57 5.92
N ASP A 24 -19.18 3.60 7.24
CA ASP A 24 -18.81 4.77 8.04
C ASP A 24 -17.30 5.06 7.90
N GLN A 25 -16.98 6.33 7.63
CA GLN A 25 -15.62 6.80 7.38
C GLN A 25 -14.66 6.51 8.55
N ALA A 26 -15.12 6.68 9.79
CA ALA A 26 -14.28 6.43 10.97
C ALA A 26 -13.98 4.94 11.15
N THR A 27 -14.97 4.08 10.86
CA THR A 27 -14.82 2.62 10.89
C THR A 27 -13.84 2.13 9.82
N TRP A 28 -13.94 2.66 8.61
CA TRP A 28 -13.00 2.39 7.51
C TRP A 28 -11.56 2.79 7.86
N GLU A 29 -11.37 4.01 8.38
CA GLU A 29 -10.06 4.48 8.80
C GLU A 29 -9.45 3.62 9.91
N ALA A 30 -10.25 3.20 10.89
CA ALA A 30 -9.80 2.33 11.97
C ALA A 30 -9.31 0.98 11.41
N GLY A 31 -10.06 0.38 10.48
CA GLY A 31 -9.68 -0.85 9.80
C GLY A 31 -8.39 -0.71 8.99
N LEU A 32 -8.25 0.37 8.21
CA LEU A 32 -7.04 0.64 7.44
C LEU A 32 -5.81 0.88 8.32
N ARG A 33 -5.95 1.62 9.44
CA ARG A 33 -4.84 1.82 10.39
C ARG A 33 -4.39 0.50 11.00
N ALA A 34 -5.33 -0.36 11.39
CA ALA A 34 -5.02 -1.70 11.91
C ALA A 34 -4.34 -2.58 10.85
N HIS A 35 -4.85 -2.57 9.61
CA HIS A 35 -4.25 -3.28 8.48
C HIS A 35 -2.81 -2.81 8.21
N MET A 36 -2.58 -1.49 8.14
CA MET A 36 -1.24 -0.93 7.93
C MET A 36 -0.30 -1.23 9.10
N GLN A 37 -0.81 -1.25 10.33
CA GLN A 37 -0.02 -1.65 11.49
C GLN A 37 0.39 -3.13 11.41
N GLN A 38 -0.53 -4.01 11.02
CA GLN A 38 -0.24 -5.41 10.79
C GLN A 38 0.79 -5.57 9.67
N HIS A 39 0.60 -4.90 8.54
CA HIS A 39 1.53 -4.89 7.41
C HIS A 39 2.93 -4.44 7.83
N ARG A 40 3.06 -3.35 8.58
CA ARG A 40 4.36 -2.87 9.11
C ARG A 40 5.00 -3.89 10.05
N SER A 41 4.20 -4.69 10.75
CA SER A 41 4.68 -5.72 11.67
C SER A 41 5.07 -7.01 10.93
N THR A 42 4.40 -7.37 9.84
CA THR A 42 4.64 -8.61 9.07
C THR A 42 5.62 -8.45 7.91
N MET A 43 5.76 -7.25 7.32
CA MET A 43 6.73 -6.93 6.26
C MET A 43 8.03 -6.31 6.77
N GLY A 44 8.32 -6.44 8.08
CA GLY A 44 9.64 -6.22 8.65
C GLY A 44 9.85 -4.89 9.34
N GLY A 45 9.64 -4.89 10.66
CA GLY A 45 10.53 -4.12 11.53
C GLY A 45 11.92 -4.76 11.47
N ARG A 46 12.85 -4.10 10.74
CA ARG A 46 14.24 -4.49 10.43
C ARG A 46 14.39 -5.59 9.36
N PHE A 47 14.29 -5.21 8.08
CA PHE A 47 15.13 -5.85 7.07
C PHE A 47 16.32 -4.92 6.80
N ASN A 48 17.53 -5.39 7.06
CA ASN A 48 18.72 -4.74 6.52
C ASN A 48 18.61 -4.87 5.00
N ILE A 49 18.54 -3.75 4.28
CA ILE A 49 18.46 -3.70 2.81
C ILE A 49 19.59 -4.52 2.17
N ASP A 50 20.71 -4.73 2.87
CA ASP A 50 21.80 -5.63 2.48
C ASP A 50 21.37 -7.10 2.26
N GLU A 51 20.39 -7.62 2.99
CA GLU A 51 20.00 -9.05 2.93
C GLU A 51 19.03 -9.36 1.77
N LEU A 52 18.39 -8.34 1.19
CA LEU A 52 17.44 -8.48 0.06
C LEU A 52 18.13 -8.53 -1.32
N LEU A 53 19.42 -8.20 -1.39
CA LEU A 53 20.21 -8.28 -2.63
C LEU A 53 20.73 -9.69 -2.93
N GLU A 54 20.66 -10.62 -1.98
CA GLU A 54 21.12 -12.02 -2.16
C GLU A 54 20.02 -12.97 -2.68
N VAL A 55 18.77 -12.51 -2.79
CA VAL A 55 17.70 -13.33 -3.35
C VAL A 55 17.67 -13.13 -4.87
N PRO A 56 18.01 -14.15 -5.69
CA PRO A 56 17.91 -14.01 -7.14
C PRO A 56 16.44 -13.72 -7.51
N PRO A 57 16.18 -12.75 -8.42
CA PRO A 57 14.83 -12.35 -8.75
C PRO A 57 14.04 -13.57 -9.24
N ALA A 58 12.89 -13.80 -8.63
CA ALA A 58 11.97 -14.84 -9.07
C ALA A 58 11.65 -14.63 -10.55
N ARG A 59 12.07 -15.58 -11.39
CA ARG A 59 11.76 -15.56 -12.82
C ARG A 59 10.25 -15.72 -12.99
N ILE A 60 9.56 -14.62 -13.24
CA ILE A 60 8.15 -14.65 -13.65
C ILE A 60 8.13 -15.07 -15.13
N PRO A 61 7.57 -16.24 -15.49
CA PRO A 61 7.41 -16.61 -16.88
C PRO A 61 6.37 -15.67 -17.52
N ARG A 62 6.79 -14.97 -18.57
CA ARG A 62 5.94 -14.10 -19.38
C ARG A 62 4.78 -14.92 -19.95
N GLN A 63 3.54 -14.55 -19.60
CA GLN A 63 2.35 -15.16 -20.20
C GLN A 63 2.37 -14.87 -21.72
N ARG A 64 2.19 -15.91 -22.54
CA ARG A 64 2.00 -15.76 -23.99
C ARG A 64 0.60 -15.21 -24.25
N GLU A 65 0.51 -14.13 -25.00
CA GLU A 65 -0.77 -13.63 -25.52
C GLU A 65 -1.28 -14.55 -26.65
N PRO A 66 -2.61 -14.75 -26.77
CA PRO A 66 -3.22 -15.53 -27.84
C PRO A 66 -3.31 -14.75 -29.17
N ASP A 67 -3.22 -15.49 -30.28
CA ASP A 67 -3.24 -15.04 -31.69
C ASP A 67 -4.61 -14.47 -32.14
#